data_AF-A0A966V7H5-F1
#
_entry.id   AF-A0A966V7H5-F1
#
_cell.length_a   1.000
_cell.length_b   1.000
_cell.length_c   1.000
_cell.angle_alpha   90.00
_cell.angle_beta   90.00
_cell.angle_gamma   90.00
#
_symmetry.space_group_name_H-M   'P 1'
#
loop_
_entity.id
_entity.type
_entity.pdbx_description
1 polymer ?
#
loop_
_entity_poly.entity_id
_entity_poly.type
_entity_poly.pdbx_seq_one_letter_code
_entity_poly.pdbx_strand_id
1 'polypeptide(L)'
;MMANTSIDLVGLDFNTIKTNLKTYLKNNTAFKDLDFEGSNINVLIDLLSYNTYLNSFYTNMVASEMFIDTATLRDSVVSHAKSLNYTPRSFVSSSANVTITISPTSSTNYVVIPKGTTFSSRVGSNTFTFTTNESLVLSNPNNNIFTSNITLYEGNYITDSFVMNYSNTSQRFVMSNPTIDTESLNVTVIEDNGDLTVSYTKVTSLIGMTSASNSYFIEAAENQQYELRFGDNVFGRRPKDGSVIIANYRTSSGELPNGASTFTNDGNIDGHSNVSLYTISNASGGAINESIESIRYNAPRAFQTQNRAVTASDYETILKANFSDIQSISAYGGENLVPPQFGKVFISVDVINADGTPQNRIDSFSSFIKDKTPLSIDVVFVDPDFLYVDVVTEVKYNVNLTSKLSNDIKTSVLSKISSYNLYYLDGFKKTLYYSKLVKEIDSADPSIVSNDTEIRAIKKITPTLNTNLSYEIDFGFKLKKETGVDLRTEERHYGHTIQSSVFTFNGYRAIIIDDTVGALYVAKLTSNVIDIERKIGTIDYENGIIIINNLNVSSFEGSAIKIYAVPNDKDFSSNKNVILSIADEDIKVTVIPVKI
;
A
#
# COMPACT_ATOMS: atom_id res chain seq x y z
N MET A 1 -47.46 -33.89 41.74
CA MET A 1 -46.31 -33.76 40.83
C MET A 1 -45.92 -32.30 40.84
N MET A 2 -44.66 -31.98 41.15
CA MET A 2 -44.17 -30.60 41.15
C MET A 2 -44.32 -30.02 39.74
N ALA A 3 -45.09 -28.94 39.61
CA ALA A 3 -45.26 -28.22 38.37
C ALA A 3 -43.90 -27.67 37.92
N ASN A 4 -43.55 -27.87 36.65
CA ASN A 4 -42.30 -27.37 36.10
C ASN A 4 -42.30 -25.83 36.17
N THR A 5 -41.45 -25.27 37.03
CA THR A 5 -41.30 -23.83 37.27
C THR A 5 -40.28 -23.19 36.32
N SER A 6 -39.78 -23.92 35.32
CA SER A 6 -38.79 -23.39 34.39
C SER A 6 -39.44 -22.45 33.38
N ILE A 7 -39.19 -21.15 33.54
CA ILE A 7 -39.45 -20.15 32.50
C ILE A 7 -38.54 -20.48 31.32
N ASP A 8 -39.11 -20.72 30.14
CA ASP A 8 -38.33 -20.83 28.91
C ASP A 8 -37.93 -19.43 28.45
N LEU A 9 -36.63 -19.14 28.53
CA LEU A 9 -36.03 -17.85 28.17
C LEU A 9 -35.48 -17.84 26.73
N VAL A 10 -35.58 -18.95 26.00
CA VAL A 10 -34.94 -19.12 24.68
C VAL A 10 -35.88 -18.76 23.54
N GLY A 11 -37.18 -19.08 23.67
CA GLY A 11 -38.19 -18.73 22.67
C GLY A 11 -38.69 -17.30 22.80
N LEU A 12 -38.17 -16.39 21.97
CA LEU A 12 -38.58 -14.98 21.92
C LEU A 12 -39.72 -14.70 20.92
N ASP A 13 -40.29 -15.72 20.29
CA ASP A 13 -41.44 -15.54 19.41
C ASP A 13 -42.71 -15.24 20.21
N PHE A 14 -43.62 -14.49 19.60
CA PHE A 14 -44.86 -14.04 20.26
C PHE A 14 -45.66 -15.20 20.86
N ASN A 15 -45.79 -16.33 20.14
CA ASN A 15 -46.57 -17.47 20.58
C ASN A 15 -45.93 -18.18 21.77
N THR A 16 -44.60 -18.31 21.80
CA THR A 16 -43.88 -18.85 22.96
C THR A 16 -43.99 -17.93 24.16
N ILE A 17 -43.81 -16.62 24.01
CA ILE A 17 -43.98 -15.65 25.11
C ILE A 17 -45.40 -15.75 25.70
N LYS A 18 -46.43 -15.79 24.83
CA LYS A 18 -47.82 -15.97 25.24
C LYS A 18 -48.04 -17.28 26.00
N THR A 19 -47.48 -18.37 25.50
CA THR A 19 -47.60 -19.71 26.12
C THR A 19 -46.88 -19.77 27.47
N ASN A 20 -45.71 -19.15 27.58
CA ASN A 20 -44.95 -19.01 28.82
C ASN A 20 -45.71 -18.18 29.85
N LEU A 21 -46.30 -17.05 29.43
CA LEU A 21 -47.12 -16.21 30.30
C LEU A 21 -48.38 -16.95 30.78
N LYS A 22 -49.06 -17.70 29.89
CA LYS A 22 -50.19 -18.58 30.27
C LYS A 22 -49.76 -19.63 31.29
N THR A 23 -48.61 -20.27 31.10
CA THR A 23 -48.07 -21.28 32.01
C THR A 23 -47.72 -20.68 33.37
N TYR A 24 -47.11 -19.49 33.39
CA TYR A 24 -46.83 -18.74 34.61
C TYR A 24 -48.11 -18.40 35.39
N LEU A 25 -49.15 -17.92 34.70
CA LEU A 25 -50.44 -17.59 35.33
C LEU A 25 -51.19 -18.82 35.85
N LYS A 26 -51.14 -19.97 35.14
CA LYS A 26 -51.73 -21.24 35.60
C LYS A 26 -51.10 -21.76 36.90
N ASN A 27 -49.84 -21.43 37.17
CA ASN A 27 -49.15 -21.81 38.41
C ASN A 27 -49.55 -20.94 39.61
N ASN A 28 -50.19 -19.78 39.40
CA ASN A 28 -50.60 -18.90 40.49
C ASN A 28 -51.87 -19.43 41.17
N THR A 29 -51.80 -19.65 42.49
CA THR A 29 -52.91 -20.21 43.27
C THR A 29 -54.14 -19.30 43.35
N ALA A 30 -53.99 -18.00 43.09
CA ALA A 30 -55.10 -17.03 43.11
C ALA A 30 -56.04 -17.13 41.90
N PHE A 31 -55.61 -17.77 40.80
CA PHE A 31 -56.31 -17.75 39.51
C PHE A 31 -56.62 -19.16 38.95
N LYS A 32 -56.74 -20.17 39.83
CA LYS A 32 -56.98 -21.57 39.42
C LYS A 32 -58.26 -21.78 38.59
N ASP A 33 -59.24 -20.90 38.76
CA ASP A 33 -60.58 -21.03 38.16
C ASP A 33 -60.72 -20.28 36.82
N LEU A 34 -59.67 -19.57 36.36
CA LEU A 34 -59.71 -18.81 35.11
C LEU A 34 -59.32 -19.67 33.91
N ASP A 35 -60.15 -19.64 32.87
CA ASP A 35 -59.81 -20.18 31.56
C ASP A 35 -59.07 -19.12 30.73
N PHE A 36 -57.78 -19.34 30.51
CA PHE A 36 -56.90 -18.44 29.76
C PHE A 36 -57.07 -18.54 28.24
N GLU A 37 -57.93 -19.45 27.73
CA GLU A 37 -58.41 -19.42 26.34
C GLU A 37 -59.69 -18.57 26.19
N GLY A 38 -60.30 -18.14 27.29
CA GLY A 38 -61.49 -17.28 27.28
C GLY A 38 -61.21 -15.90 26.68
N SER A 39 -62.10 -15.44 25.78
CA SER A 39 -61.93 -14.27 24.90
C SER A 39 -61.33 -13.03 25.59
N ASN A 40 -61.89 -12.56 26.72
CA ASN A 40 -61.46 -11.31 27.34
C ASN A 40 -60.08 -11.39 28.02
N ILE A 41 -59.77 -12.51 28.68
CA ILE A 41 -58.48 -12.72 29.36
C ILE A 41 -57.39 -13.00 28.33
N ASN A 42 -57.73 -13.75 27.27
CA ASN A 42 -56.81 -14.04 26.17
C ASN A 42 -56.36 -12.75 25.46
N VAL A 43 -57.27 -11.78 25.23
CA VAL A 43 -56.94 -10.47 24.66
C VAL A 43 -55.97 -9.68 25.57
N LEU A 44 -56.14 -9.75 26.89
CA LEU A 44 -55.23 -9.07 27.83
C LEU A 44 -53.84 -9.73 27.84
N ILE A 45 -53.79 -11.06 27.79
CA ILE A 45 -52.55 -11.81 27.64
C ILE A 45 -51.87 -11.48 26.31
N ASP A 46 -52.64 -11.32 25.22
CA ASP A 46 -52.11 -10.92 23.92
C ASP A 46 -51.49 -9.52 23.97
N LEU A 47 -52.13 -8.56 24.63
CA LEU A 47 -51.59 -7.21 24.81
C LEU A 47 -50.27 -7.22 25.59
N LEU A 48 -50.20 -7.97 26.70
CA LEU A 48 -48.98 -8.09 27.50
C LEU A 48 -47.86 -8.82 26.75
N SER A 49 -48.21 -9.88 26.01
CA SER A 49 -47.26 -10.64 25.19
C SER A 49 -46.72 -9.76 24.05
N TYR A 50 -47.57 -8.94 23.43
CA TYR A 50 -47.18 -8.00 22.40
C TYR A 50 -46.21 -6.93 22.95
N ASN A 51 -46.52 -6.33 24.10
CA ASN A 51 -45.63 -5.38 24.75
C ASN A 51 -44.27 -6.01 25.11
N THR A 52 -44.28 -7.23 25.65
CA THR A 52 -43.06 -7.97 26.02
C THR A 52 -42.22 -8.32 24.79
N TYR A 53 -42.87 -8.73 23.68
CA TYR A 53 -42.22 -9.00 22.41
C TYR A 53 -41.53 -7.75 21.85
N LEU A 54 -42.20 -6.59 21.88
CA LEU A 54 -41.60 -5.32 21.47
C LEU A 54 -40.40 -4.94 22.36
N ASN A 55 -40.52 -5.07 23.69
CA ASN A 55 -39.42 -4.79 24.61
C ASN A 55 -38.23 -5.72 24.39
N SER A 56 -38.47 -7.00 24.12
CA SER A 56 -37.43 -7.97 23.78
C SER A 56 -36.71 -7.58 22.48
N PHE A 57 -37.47 -7.22 21.44
CA PHE A 57 -36.89 -6.72 20.20
C PHE A 57 -36.04 -5.47 20.41
N TYR A 58 -36.54 -4.47 21.15
CA TYR A 58 -35.77 -3.26 21.46
C TYR A 58 -34.50 -3.55 22.26
N THR A 59 -34.58 -4.45 23.25
CA THR A 59 -33.41 -4.81 24.07
C THR A 59 -32.36 -5.55 23.24
N ASN A 60 -32.78 -6.46 22.36
CA ASN A 60 -31.88 -7.14 21.43
C ASN A 60 -31.25 -6.17 20.43
N MET A 61 -32.03 -5.22 19.91
CA MET A 61 -31.50 -4.18 19.02
C MET A 61 -30.47 -3.32 19.76
N VAL A 62 -30.80 -2.83 20.95
CA VAL A 62 -29.85 -2.05 21.77
C VAL A 62 -28.58 -2.84 22.05
N ALA A 63 -28.70 -4.10 22.49
CA ALA A 63 -27.54 -4.95 22.78
C ALA A 63 -26.69 -5.22 21.54
N SER A 64 -27.31 -5.37 20.36
CA SER A 64 -26.58 -5.53 19.09
C SER A 64 -25.90 -4.23 18.66
N GLU A 65 -26.48 -3.06 18.92
CA GLU A 65 -25.88 -1.76 18.60
C GLU A 65 -24.78 -1.32 19.60
N MET A 66 -24.65 -1.99 20.76
CA MET A 66 -23.64 -1.68 21.78
C MET A 66 -22.20 -2.03 21.38
N PHE A 67 -22.00 -2.94 20.43
CA PHE A 67 -20.67 -3.37 19.98
C PHE A 67 -20.50 -3.10 18.49
N ILE A 68 -19.31 -2.65 18.08
CA ILE A 68 -19.01 -2.27 16.69
C ILE A 68 -19.15 -3.45 15.71
N ASP A 69 -18.89 -4.67 16.18
CA ASP A 69 -18.96 -5.90 15.39
C ASP A 69 -20.40 -6.34 15.10
N THR A 70 -21.31 -6.16 16.06
CA THR A 70 -22.73 -6.51 15.94
C THR A 70 -23.62 -5.36 15.47
N ALA A 71 -23.16 -4.11 15.55
CA ALA A 71 -23.95 -2.94 15.19
C ALA A 71 -24.31 -2.93 13.70
N THR A 72 -25.58 -2.66 13.41
CA THR A 72 -26.17 -2.63 12.07
C THR A 72 -26.42 -1.21 11.58
N LEU A 73 -26.71 -0.27 12.49
CA LEU A 73 -26.90 1.13 12.15
C LEU A 73 -25.56 1.81 11.92
N ARG A 74 -25.45 2.56 10.82
CA ARG A 74 -24.23 3.29 10.47
C ARG A 74 -23.82 4.28 11.56
N ASP A 75 -24.78 5.00 12.14
CA ASP A 75 -24.50 6.02 13.15
C ASP A 75 -23.92 5.41 14.43
N SER A 76 -24.37 4.21 14.84
CA SER A 76 -23.78 3.46 15.95
C SER A 76 -22.34 3.05 15.63
N VAL A 77 -22.09 2.49 14.45
CA VAL A 77 -20.74 2.06 14.02
C VAL A 77 -19.78 3.25 13.96
N VAL A 78 -20.24 4.39 13.45
CA VAL A 78 -19.45 5.63 13.39
C VAL A 78 -19.18 6.19 14.78
N SER A 79 -20.16 6.16 15.69
CA SER A 79 -19.97 6.57 17.09
C SER A 79 -18.93 5.71 17.81
N HIS A 80 -18.98 4.39 17.61
CA HIS A 80 -17.94 3.48 18.12
C HIS A 80 -16.58 3.75 17.48
N ALA A 81 -16.52 3.96 16.16
CA ALA A 81 -15.27 4.32 15.47
C ALA A 81 -14.67 5.64 15.98
N LYS A 82 -15.52 6.62 16.29
CA LYS A 82 -15.12 7.90 16.91
C LYS A 82 -14.46 7.68 18.27
N SER A 83 -14.96 6.74 19.09
CA SER A 83 -14.32 6.40 20.37
C SER A 83 -12.91 5.82 20.20
N LEU A 84 -12.63 5.20 19.04
CA LEU A 84 -11.33 4.66 18.66
C LEU A 84 -10.43 5.70 17.95
N ASN A 85 -10.85 6.97 17.91
CA ASN A 85 -10.21 8.05 17.17
C ASN A 85 -10.04 7.75 15.66
N TYR A 86 -10.95 6.94 15.11
CA TYR A 86 -11.03 6.66 13.68
C TYR A 86 -12.10 7.54 13.05
N THR A 87 -11.69 8.40 12.12
CA THR A 87 -12.61 9.21 11.30
C THR A 87 -12.83 8.50 9.96
N PRO A 88 -14.03 7.94 9.71
CA PRO A 88 -14.33 7.31 8.43
C PRO A 88 -14.12 8.26 7.25
N ARG A 89 -13.72 7.71 6.11
CA ARG A 89 -13.55 8.51 4.90
C ARG A 89 -14.89 9.11 4.46
N SER A 90 -14.86 10.42 4.14
CA SER A 90 -15.97 11.14 3.53
C SER A 90 -16.10 10.86 2.03
N PHE A 91 -16.99 11.58 1.36
CA PHE A 91 -16.89 11.67 -0.09
C PHE A 91 -15.56 12.33 -0.46
N VAL A 92 -14.95 11.90 -1.57
CA VAL A 92 -13.70 12.44 -2.09
C VAL A 92 -13.96 12.93 -3.50
N SER A 93 -13.58 14.18 -3.78
CA SER A 93 -13.70 14.78 -5.10
C SER A 93 -12.79 14.11 -6.11
N SER A 94 -13.34 13.73 -7.27
CA SER A 94 -12.53 13.29 -8.42
C SER A 94 -11.64 14.42 -8.90
N SER A 95 -10.38 14.13 -9.23
CA SER A 95 -9.39 15.15 -9.64
C SER A 95 -8.83 14.88 -11.03
N ALA A 96 -8.65 15.93 -11.84
CA ALA A 96 -8.11 15.89 -13.19
C ALA A 96 -7.02 16.95 -13.35
N ASN A 97 -5.94 16.63 -14.08
CA ASN A 97 -4.91 17.62 -14.40
C ASN A 97 -5.12 18.13 -15.82
N VAL A 98 -5.22 19.45 -15.95
CA VAL A 98 -5.57 20.11 -17.20
C VAL A 98 -4.63 21.30 -17.41
N THR A 99 -4.15 21.46 -18.63
CA THR A 99 -3.48 22.68 -19.08
C THR A 99 -4.54 23.69 -19.50
N ILE A 100 -4.64 24.79 -18.77
CA ILE A 100 -5.48 25.93 -19.14
C ILE A 100 -4.67 26.90 -19.96
N THR A 101 -5.23 27.36 -21.08
CA THR A 101 -4.65 28.41 -21.94
C THR A 101 -5.66 29.54 -22.09
N ILE A 102 -5.28 30.73 -21.67
CA ILE A 102 -6.10 31.94 -21.72
C ILE A 102 -5.45 32.90 -22.73
N SER A 103 -6.22 33.29 -23.74
CA SER A 103 -5.77 34.23 -24.78
C SER A 103 -6.54 35.56 -24.64
N PRO A 104 -6.08 36.49 -23.79
CA PRO A 104 -6.77 37.75 -23.57
C PRO A 104 -6.90 38.61 -24.84
N THR A 105 -7.99 39.37 -24.93
CA THR A 105 -8.31 40.25 -26.07
C THR A 105 -7.57 41.59 -26.01
N SER A 106 -7.12 42.01 -24.83
CA SER A 106 -6.29 43.19 -24.58
C SER A 106 -4.98 42.77 -23.92
N SER A 107 -3.89 43.52 -24.13
CA SER A 107 -2.61 43.23 -23.48
C SER A 107 -2.71 43.38 -21.95
N THR A 108 -2.52 42.29 -21.23
CA THR A 108 -2.44 42.27 -19.76
C THR A 108 -1.11 41.63 -19.34
N ASN A 109 -0.56 42.01 -18.19
CA ASN A 109 0.71 41.47 -17.69
C ASN A 109 0.50 40.20 -16.86
N TYR A 110 -0.68 40.06 -16.27
CA TYR A 110 -1.08 38.93 -15.46
C TYR A 110 -2.56 38.63 -15.66
N VAL A 111 -2.95 37.38 -15.42
CA VAL A 111 -4.33 36.90 -15.37
C VAL A 111 -4.50 36.12 -14.08
N VAL A 112 -5.53 36.41 -13.31
CA VAL A 112 -5.85 35.69 -12.07
C VAL A 112 -6.95 34.69 -12.32
N ILE A 113 -6.71 33.43 -12.00
CA ILE A 113 -7.76 32.40 -11.90
C ILE A 113 -8.17 32.35 -10.43
N PRO A 114 -9.37 32.83 -10.05
CA PRO A 114 -9.81 32.76 -8.67
C PRO A 114 -9.97 31.32 -8.19
N LYS A 115 -9.91 31.11 -6.87
CA LYS A 115 -10.35 29.86 -6.27
C LYS A 115 -11.84 29.65 -6.56
N GLY A 116 -12.24 28.43 -6.91
CA GLY A 116 -13.63 28.09 -7.17
C GLY A 116 -14.14 28.45 -8.57
N THR A 117 -13.26 28.79 -9.52
CA THR A 117 -13.64 28.88 -10.94
C THR A 117 -14.20 27.54 -11.40
N THR A 118 -15.37 27.55 -12.06
CA THR A 118 -16.11 26.33 -12.42
C THR A 118 -15.87 25.90 -13.87
N PHE A 119 -15.82 24.59 -14.08
CA PHE A 119 -15.66 23.93 -15.37
C PHE A 119 -16.63 22.76 -15.46
N SER A 120 -17.38 22.64 -16.54
CA SER A 120 -18.25 21.48 -16.78
C SER A 120 -17.51 20.37 -17.52
N SER A 121 -17.82 19.14 -17.16
CA SER A 121 -17.41 17.94 -17.89
C SER A 121 -18.57 16.95 -17.95
N ARG A 122 -18.59 16.09 -18.98
CA ARG A 122 -19.64 15.10 -19.17
C ARG A 122 -19.05 13.70 -19.12
N VAL A 123 -19.67 12.84 -18.30
CA VAL A 123 -19.37 11.41 -18.24
C VAL A 123 -20.68 10.65 -18.50
N GLY A 124 -20.76 9.97 -19.64
CA GLY A 124 -21.99 9.32 -20.09
C GLY A 124 -23.12 10.32 -20.36
N SER A 125 -24.25 10.17 -19.63
CA SER A 125 -25.40 11.08 -19.71
C SER A 125 -25.36 12.23 -18.70
N ASN A 126 -24.45 12.19 -17.73
CA ASN A 126 -24.44 13.12 -16.59
C ASN A 126 -23.39 14.21 -16.79
N THR A 127 -23.74 15.44 -16.44
CA THR A 127 -22.82 16.59 -16.42
C THR A 127 -22.37 16.83 -14.99
N PHE A 128 -21.07 16.99 -14.79
CA PHE A 128 -20.44 17.26 -13.50
C PHE A 128 -19.70 18.59 -13.56
N THR A 129 -19.71 19.32 -12.44
CA THR A 129 -18.99 20.59 -12.29
C THR A 129 -17.69 20.35 -11.53
N PHE A 130 -16.60 20.88 -12.07
CA PHE A 130 -15.27 20.85 -11.48
C PHE A 130 -14.85 22.27 -11.10
N THR A 131 -14.09 22.41 -10.03
CA THR A 131 -13.64 23.68 -9.47
C THR A 131 -12.15 23.69 -9.16
N THR A 132 -11.56 24.89 -9.16
CA THR A 132 -10.16 25.10 -8.74
C THR A 132 -10.02 25.08 -7.21
N ASN A 133 -8.93 24.48 -6.71
CA ASN A 133 -8.67 24.39 -5.27
C ASN A 133 -8.13 25.70 -4.66
N GLU A 134 -7.36 26.44 -5.44
CA GLU A 134 -6.65 27.64 -5.03
C GLU A 134 -6.74 28.73 -6.10
N SER A 135 -6.37 29.95 -5.74
CA SER A 135 -6.25 31.04 -6.71
C SER A 135 -4.85 31.01 -7.32
N LEU A 136 -4.79 31.04 -8.66
CA LEU A 136 -3.54 31.01 -9.40
C LEU A 136 -3.35 32.33 -10.15
N VAL A 137 -2.16 32.92 -10.04
CA VAL A 137 -1.79 34.13 -10.79
C VAL A 137 -0.85 33.73 -11.92
N LEU A 138 -1.29 33.91 -13.17
CA LEU A 138 -0.51 33.63 -14.36
C LEU A 138 0.18 34.92 -14.82
N SER A 139 1.50 34.94 -14.82
CA SER A 139 2.30 36.02 -15.41
C SER A 139 2.98 35.52 -16.67
N ASN A 140 2.73 36.13 -17.83
CA ASN A 140 3.51 35.86 -19.04
C ASN A 140 3.92 37.17 -19.73
N PRO A 141 5.23 37.47 -19.82
CA PRO A 141 5.72 38.68 -20.47
C PRO A 141 5.72 38.62 -22.01
N ASN A 142 5.55 37.45 -22.65
CA ASN A 142 5.68 37.30 -24.11
C ASN A 142 4.50 36.57 -24.75
N ASN A 143 3.96 37.14 -25.85
CA ASN A 143 2.91 36.61 -26.74
C ASN A 143 1.44 36.65 -26.30
N ASN A 144 1.07 37.31 -25.20
CA ASN A 144 -0.34 37.52 -24.80
C ASN A 144 -1.18 36.22 -24.73
N ILE A 145 -0.53 35.08 -24.43
CA ILE A 145 -1.15 33.76 -24.23
C ILE A 145 -0.64 33.27 -22.87
N PHE A 146 -1.56 32.98 -21.95
CA PHE A 146 -1.25 32.54 -20.60
C PHE A 146 -1.55 31.05 -20.48
N THR A 147 -0.54 30.23 -20.25
CA THR A 147 -0.70 28.77 -20.15
C THR A 147 -0.19 28.28 -18.81
N SER A 148 -0.96 27.43 -18.13
CA SER A 148 -0.52 26.75 -16.90
C SER A 148 -1.21 25.41 -16.73
N ASN A 149 -0.54 24.51 -16.03
CA ASN A 149 -1.15 23.27 -15.57
C ASN A 149 -1.89 23.53 -14.26
N ILE A 150 -3.14 23.09 -14.18
CA ILE A 150 -4.00 23.23 -13.00
C ILE A 150 -4.67 21.89 -12.70
N THR A 151 -4.88 21.62 -11.41
CA THR A 151 -5.68 20.48 -10.96
C THR A 151 -7.11 20.94 -10.70
N LEU A 152 -8.05 20.33 -11.41
CA LEU A 152 -9.47 20.52 -11.26
C LEU A 152 -10.03 19.43 -10.37
N TYR A 153 -10.92 19.79 -9.44
CA TYR A 153 -11.59 18.85 -8.54
C TYR A 153 -13.09 18.91 -8.73
N GLU A 154 -13.76 17.77 -8.73
CA GLU A 154 -15.21 17.75 -8.84
C GLU A 154 -15.89 18.34 -7.61
N GLY A 155 -17.01 19.03 -7.84
CA GLY A 155 -17.86 19.58 -6.80
C GLY A 155 -17.89 21.10 -6.76
N ASN A 156 -18.99 21.61 -6.21
CA ASN A 156 -19.19 23.03 -5.96
C ASN A 156 -18.79 23.40 -4.53
N TYR A 157 -18.29 24.62 -4.33
CA TYR A 157 -18.03 25.13 -3.00
C TYR A 157 -19.33 25.54 -2.31
N ILE A 158 -19.51 25.07 -1.09
CA ILE A 158 -20.56 25.46 -0.17
C ILE A 158 -19.90 26.02 1.09
N THR A 159 -20.55 27.01 1.69
CA THR A 159 -20.08 27.64 2.90
C THR A 159 -21.15 27.53 3.99
N ASP A 160 -20.77 26.89 5.10
CA ASP A 160 -21.56 26.88 6.32
C ASP A 160 -20.96 27.87 7.32
N SER A 161 -21.82 28.58 8.05
CA SER A 161 -21.39 29.55 9.07
C SER A 161 -22.01 29.24 10.43
N PHE A 162 -21.21 29.40 11.48
CA PHE A 162 -21.60 29.18 12.87
C PHE A 162 -21.12 30.34 13.73
N VAL A 163 -21.79 30.59 14.86
CA VAL A 163 -21.37 31.61 15.83
C VAL A 163 -20.94 30.91 17.12
N MET A 164 -19.73 31.16 17.59
CA MET A 164 -19.24 30.63 18.87
C MET A 164 -19.97 31.30 20.03
N ASN A 165 -20.54 30.51 20.95
CA ASN A 165 -21.25 31.01 22.12
C ASN A 165 -20.83 30.22 23.38
N TYR A 166 -20.11 30.86 24.29
CA TYR A 166 -19.60 30.25 25.51
C TYR A 166 -20.68 29.95 26.55
N SER A 167 -21.84 30.61 26.47
CA SER A 167 -22.99 30.31 27.33
C SER A 167 -23.60 28.94 27.03
N ASN A 168 -23.40 28.42 25.82
CA ASN A 168 -23.83 27.08 25.43
C ASN A 168 -22.66 26.09 25.53
N THR A 169 -22.56 25.40 26.66
CA THR A 169 -21.50 24.42 26.90
C THR A 169 -21.60 23.16 26.03
N SER A 170 -22.75 22.89 25.43
CA SER A 170 -23.01 21.73 24.56
C SER A 170 -23.10 22.12 23.07
N GLN A 171 -22.54 23.25 22.69
CA GLN A 171 -22.58 23.71 21.30
C GLN A 171 -21.82 22.74 20.37
N ARG A 172 -22.46 22.35 19.26
CA ARG A 172 -21.88 21.53 18.21
C ARG A 172 -21.83 22.30 16.89
N PHE A 173 -20.81 22.06 16.09
CA PHE A 173 -20.59 22.69 14.78
C PHE A 173 -20.70 21.65 13.67
N VAL A 174 -21.92 21.15 13.43
CA VAL A 174 -22.20 20.10 12.44
C VAL A 174 -22.42 20.73 11.07
N MET A 175 -21.69 20.27 10.06
CA MET A 175 -21.85 20.70 8.67
C MET A 175 -23.10 20.08 8.06
N SER A 176 -23.82 20.87 7.27
CA SER A 176 -25.17 20.55 6.81
C SER A 176 -25.18 19.46 5.74
N ASN A 177 -24.15 19.42 4.88
CA ASN A 177 -24.11 18.54 3.72
C ASN A 177 -23.37 17.20 4.01
N PRO A 178 -24.01 16.04 3.79
CA PRO A 178 -23.39 14.73 4.02
C PRO A 178 -22.37 14.33 2.92
N THR A 179 -22.48 14.92 1.71
CA THR A 179 -21.58 14.66 0.57
C THR A 179 -20.33 15.54 0.56
N ILE A 180 -19.94 16.05 1.73
CA ILE A 180 -18.77 16.89 1.91
C ILE A 180 -17.47 16.13 1.59
N ASP A 181 -16.57 16.82 0.88
CA ASP A 181 -15.15 16.47 0.78
C ASP A 181 -14.37 17.11 1.93
N THR A 182 -14.03 16.30 2.95
CA THR A 182 -13.31 16.74 4.15
C THR A 182 -11.84 17.09 3.92
N GLU A 183 -11.27 16.83 2.73
CA GLU A 183 -9.93 17.27 2.34
C GLU A 183 -9.94 18.69 1.78
N SER A 184 -11.03 19.09 1.14
CA SER A 184 -11.23 20.44 0.60
C SER A 184 -11.57 21.51 1.65
N LEU A 185 -11.85 21.08 2.88
CA LEU A 185 -12.37 21.92 3.94
C LEU A 185 -11.36 22.98 4.38
N ASN A 186 -11.76 24.24 4.25
CA ASN A 186 -11.05 25.40 4.78
C ASN A 186 -11.91 26.08 5.85
N VAL A 187 -11.37 26.21 7.06
CA VAL A 187 -12.04 26.85 8.19
C VAL A 187 -11.37 28.18 8.48
N THR A 188 -12.18 29.23 8.45
CA THR A 188 -11.76 30.59 8.82
C THR A 188 -12.64 31.09 9.96
N VAL A 189 -12.04 31.75 10.93
CA VAL A 189 -12.72 32.31 12.08
C VAL A 189 -12.55 33.82 12.04
N ILE A 190 -13.67 34.53 12.06
CA ILE A 190 -13.72 35.98 12.13
C ILE A 190 -13.96 36.36 13.59
N GLU A 191 -12.97 37.01 14.19
CA GLU A 191 -12.98 37.46 15.58
C GLU A 191 -13.12 38.99 15.67
N ASP A 192 -13.37 39.49 16.88
CA ASP A 192 -13.40 40.92 17.21
C ASP A 192 -14.35 41.72 16.29
N ASN A 193 -15.55 41.19 16.07
CA ASN A 193 -16.62 41.82 15.29
C ASN A 193 -16.26 42.14 13.82
N GLY A 194 -15.35 41.36 13.22
CA GLY A 194 -14.97 41.51 11.81
C GLY A 194 -13.53 41.97 11.58
N ASP A 195 -12.82 42.37 12.63
CA ASP A 195 -11.50 43.01 12.50
C ASP A 195 -10.35 42.00 12.28
N LEU A 196 -10.49 40.76 12.75
CA LEU A 196 -9.44 39.75 12.67
C LEU A 196 -9.96 38.45 12.03
N THR A 197 -9.38 38.07 10.89
CA THR A 197 -9.64 36.78 10.23
C THR A 197 -8.48 35.82 10.47
N VAL A 198 -8.75 34.71 11.15
CA VAL A 198 -7.77 33.67 11.50
C VAL A 198 -8.13 32.38 10.77
N SER A 199 -7.19 31.83 9.99
CA SER A 199 -7.37 30.49 9.40
C SER A 199 -6.93 29.41 10.38
N TYR A 200 -7.73 28.34 10.46
CA TYR A 200 -7.43 27.17 11.28
C TYR A 200 -7.06 25.99 10.39
N THR A 201 -6.11 25.17 10.85
CA THR A 201 -5.65 23.98 10.11
C THR A 201 -6.20 22.68 10.69
N LYS A 202 -6.54 21.72 9.83
CA LYS A 202 -6.98 20.39 10.24
C LYS A 202 -5.80 19.63 10.84
N VAL A 203 -6.00 19.00 11.99
CA VAL A 203 -5.00 18.15 12.66
C VAL A 203 -5.60 16.79 13.01
N THR A 204 -4.77 15.75 12.98
CA THR A 204 -5.16 14.36 13.30
C THR A 204 -4.52 13.85 14.59
N SER A 205 -3.50 14.53 15.10
CA SER A 205 -2.76 14.18 16.31
C SER A 205 -2.65 15.37 17.24
N LEU A 206 -2.69 15.11 18.55
CA LEU A 206 -2.45 16.11 19.58
C LEU A 206 -0.95 16.38 19.81
N ILE A 207 -0.08 15.51 19.29
CA ILE A 207 1.37 15.63 19.49
C ILE A 207 1.88 16.88 18.77
N GLY A 208 2.62 17.72 19.49
CA GLY A 208 3.17 18.97 18.96
C GLY A 208 2.20 20.15 18.98
N MET A 209 0.97 19.97 19.47
CA MET A 209 0.02 21.08 19.64
C MET A 209 0.31 21.88 20.92
N THR A 210 0.17 23.20 20.81
CA THR A 210 0.26 24.14 21.93
C THR A 210 -1.07 24.88 22.12
N SER A 211 -1.22 25.61 23.22
CA SER A 211 -2.40 26.44 23.48
C SER A 211 -2.64 27.55 22.46
N ALA A 212 -1.59 27.96 21.72
CA ALA A 212 -1.65 29.00 20.69
C ALA A 212 -1.89 28.46 19.27
N SER A 213 -1.89 27.13 19.08
CA SER A 213 -2.03 26.51 17.76
C SER A 213 -3.46 26.70 17.22
N ASN A 214 -3.62 27.39 16.08
CA ASN A 214 -4.91 27.57 15.41
C ASN A 214 -5.28 26.29 14.64
N SER A 215 -5.82 25.29 15.35
CA SER A 215 -6.08 23.98 14.78
C SER A 215 -7.47 23.46 15.12
N TYR A 216 -8.03 22.64 14.25
CA TYR A 216 -9.32 21.99 14.43
C TYR A 216 -9.26 20.50 14.08
N PHE A 217 -10.17 19.74 14.68
CA PHE A 217 -10.40 18.34 14.39
C PHE A 217 -11.72 18.19 13.65
N ILE A 218 -11.81 17.14 12.84
CA ILE A 218 -13.07 16.73 12.20
C ILE A 218 -13.49 15.43 12.87
N GLU A 219 -14.72 15.37 13.32
CA GLU A 219 -15.33 14.16 13.84
C GLU A 219 -16.53 13.80 12.96
N ALA A 220 -16.82 12.52 12.82
CA ALA A 220 -18.03 12.09 12.14
C ALA A 220 -19.24 12.25 13.08
N ALA A 221 -20.35 12.75 12.53
CA ALA A 221 -21.61 12.97 13.22
C ALA A 221 -22.70 12.05 12.66
N GLU A 222 -23.89 12.15 13.24
CA GLU A 222 -25.09 11.42 12.82
C GLU A 222 -25.48 11.78 11.37
N ASN A 223 -26.27 10.93 10.71
CA ASN A 223 -26.76 11.19 9.33
C ASN A 223 -25.66 11.42 8.28
N GLN A 224 -24.48 10.81 8.45
CA GLN A 224 -23.33 10.95 7.53
C GLN A 224 -22.75 12.37 7.46
N GLN A 225 -23.07 13.23 8.42
CA GLN A 225 -22.51 14.56 8.52
C GLN A 225 -21.16 14.52 9.26
N TYR A 226 -20.47 15.66 9.25
CA TYR A 226 -19.19 15.84 9.93
C TYR A 226 -19.28 17.08 10.81
N GLU A 227 -18.61 17.04 11.95
CA GLU A 227 -18.59 18.15 12.91
C GLU A 227 -17.17 18.67 13.11
N LEU A 228 -17.08 19.98 13.30
CA LEU A 228 -15.83 20.66 13.63
C LEU A 228 -15.68 20.72 15.14
N ARG A 229 -14.49 20.35 15.61
CA ARG A 229 -14.12 20.44 17.02
C ARG A 229 -12.85 21.26 17.18
N PHE A 230 -12.96 22.33 17.96
CA PHE A 230 -11.84 23.22 18.26
C PHE A 230 -11.14 22.81 19.56
N GLY A 231 -9.94 23.36 19.76
CA GLY A 231 -9.19 23.20 21.00
C GLY A 231 -9.85 23.90 22.19
N ASP A 232 -9.29 23.65 23.38
CA ASP A 232 -9.76 24.14 24.68
C ASP A 232 -8.82 25.17 25.33
N ASN A 233 -7.91 25.78 24.54
CA ASN A 233 -6.80 26.62 25.01
C ASN A 233 -5.73 25.88 25.85
N VAL A 234 -5.81 24.56 25.98
CA VAL A 234 -4.70 23.72 26.45
C VAL A 234 -4.07 23.03 25.24
N PHE A 235 -4.91 22.31 24.49
CA PHE A 235 -4.53 21.67 23.23
C PHE A 235 -5.23 22.36 22.07
N GLY A 236 -4.52 23.31 21.46
CA GLY A 236 -5.08 24.16 20.41
C GLY A 236 -5.90 25.31 20.96
N ARG A 237 -5.94 26.39 20.18
CA ARG A 237 -6.66 27.61 20.53
C ARG A 237 -8.16 27.43 20.34
N ARG A 238 -8.95 27.86 21.33
CA ARG A 238 -10.41 27.96 21.22
C ARG A 238 -10.77 29.31 20.57
N PRO A 239 -11.63 29.36 19.54
CA PRO A 239 -12.17 30.61 19.00
C PRO A 239 -12.81 31.47 20.09
N LYS A 240 -12.61 32.80 20.05
CA LYS A 240 -13.21 33.73 21.02
C LYS A 240 -14.74 33.65 21.03
N ASP A 241 -15.34 34.02 22.16
CA ASP A 241 -16.81 34.14 22.27
C ASP A 241 -17.34 35.20 21.28
N GLY A 242 -18.48 34.90 20.65
CA GLY A 242 -19.08 35.76 19.62
C GLY A 242 -18.38 35.75 18.26
N SER A 243 -17.32 34.95 18.07
CA SER A 243 -16.66 34.79 16.77
C SER A 243 -17.52 34.04 15.77
N VAL A 244 -17.39 34.37 14.48
CA VAL A 244 -18.08 33.69 13.38
C VAL A 244 -17.13 32.71 12.73
N ILE A 245 -17.48 31.43 12.78
CA ILE A 245 -16.75 30.33 12.15
C ILE A 245 -17.35 30.10 10.76
N ILE A 246 -16.51 30.15 9.74
CA ILE A 246 -16.89 29.94 8.34
C ILE A 246 -16.15 28.70 7.83
N ALA A 247 -16.92 27.67 7.51
CA ALA A 247 -16.45 26.41 6.95
C ALA A 247 -16.78 26.37 5.46
N ASN A 248 -15.76 26.47 4.60
CA ASN A 248 -15.90 26.40 3.16
C ASN A 248 -15.34 25.07 2.65
N TYR A 249 -16.15 24.30 1.92
CA TYR A 249 -15.81 22.96 1.46
C TYR A 249 -16.53 22.64 0.15
N ARG A 250 -16.10 21.58 -0.54
CA ARG A 250 -16.75 21.08 -1.75
C ARG A 250 -17.75 19.97 -1.43
N THR A 251 -18.85 19.93 -2.17
CA THR A 251 -19.72 18.75 -2.21
C THR A 251 -19.38 17.90 -3.42
N SER A 252 -19.10 16.62 -3.22
CA SER A 252 -18.69 15.71 -4.28
C SER A 252 -19.76 14.66 -4.62
N SER A 253 -19.77 14.23 -5.88
CA SER A 253 -20.57 13.10 -6.38
C SER A 253 -19.84 11.75 -6.27
N GLY A 254 -18.67 11.70 -5.63
CA GLY A 254 -17.92 10.47 -5.38
C GLY A 254 -17.28 9.89 -6.64
N GLU A 255 -17.57 8.63 -6.97
CA GLU A 255 -16.92 7.91 -8.07
C GLU A 255 -17.51 8.20 -9.47
N LEU A 256 -18.72 8.76 -9.54
CA LEU A 256 -19.44 9.01 -10.80
C LEU A 256 -18.69 9.89 -11.83
N PRO A 257 -17.93 10.92 -11.42
CA PRO A 257 -17.18 11.78 -12.35
C PRO A 257 -15.86 11.17 -12.84
N ASN A 258 -15.45 9.99 -12.35
CA ASN A 258 -14.22 9.35 -12.77
C ASN A 258 -14.26 9.02 -14.28
N GLY A 259 -13.17 9.30 -14.99
CA GLY A 259 -13.06 9.15 -16.44
C GLY A 259 -13.44 10.41 -17.24
N ALA A 260 -13.83 11.52 -16.59
CA ALA A 260 -14.01 12.81 -17.26
C ALA A 260 -12.71 13.25 -17.97
N SER A 261 -12.80 13.50 -19.26
CA SER A 261 -11.65 13.80 -20.14
C SER A 261 -11.80 15.11 -20.91
N THR A 262 -13.01 15.61 -21.08
CA THR A 262 -13.28 16.88 -21.79
C THR A 262 -13.83 17.90 -20.81
N PHE A 263 -13.15 19.03 -20.65
CA PHE A 263 -13.57 20.10 -19.75
C PHE A 263 -13.88 21.36 -20.54
N THR A 264 -14.99 22.00 -20.21
CA THR A 264 -15.41 23.28 -20.77
C THR A 264 -15.50 24.30 -19.65
N ASN A 265 -14.96 25.49 -19.88
CA ASN A 265 -15.08 26.60 -18.94
C ASN A 265 -16.52 27.12 -18.92
N ASP A 266 -17.08 27.35 -17.72
CA ASP A 266 -18.48 27.77 -17.57
C ASP A 266 -18.67 29.29 -17.65
N GLY A 267 -17.61 30.08 -17.42
CA GLY A 267 -17.70 31.54 -17.33
C GLY A 267 -16.40 32.26 -17.70
N ASN A 268 -16.41 33.58 -17.74
CA ASN A 268 -15.20 34.35 -18.02
C ASN A 268 -14.21 34.25 -16.84
N ILE A 269 -12.92 34.12 -17.15
CA ILE A 269 -11.85 34.11 -16.15
C ILE A 269 -11.13 35.46 -16.23
N ASP A 270 -11.17 36.23 -15.14
CA ASP A 270 -10.58 37.58 -15.06
C ASP A 270 -11.07 38.53 -16.18
N GLY A 271 -12.32 38.36 -16.63
CA GLY A 271 -12.89 39.13 -17.74
C GLY A 271 -12.52 38.63 -19.14
N HIS A 272 -11.75 37.55 -19.26
CA HIS A 272 -11.39 36.92 -20.53
C HIS A 272 -12.28 35.69 -20.84
N SER A 273 -12.83 35.65 -22.05
CA SER A 273 -13.72 34.56 -22.52
C SER A 273 -13.01 33.49 -23.36
N ASN A 274 -11.84 33.81 -23.93
CA ASN A 274 -11.08 32.87 -24.76
C ASN A 274 -10.19 31.99 -23.88
N VAL A 275 -10.79 30.92 -23.37
CA VAL A 275 -10.17 29.93 -22.49
C VAL A 275 -10.26 28.57 -23.15
N SER A 276 -9.11 27.95 -23.43
CA SER A 276 -9.03 26.58 -23.90
C SER A 276 -8.41 25.68 -22.83
N LEU A 277 -8.89 24.44 -22.77
CA LEU A 277 -8.46 23.44 -21.80
C LEU A 277 -7.95 22.22 -22.56
N TYR A 278 -6.79 21.71 -22.14
CA TYR A 278 -6.22 20.46 -22.65
C TYR A 278 -5.96 19.50 -21.49
N THR A 279 -6.59 18.33 -21.52
CA THR A 279 -6.49 17.35 -20.43
C THR A 279 -5.17 16.60 -20.50
N ILE A 280 -4.38 16.69 -19.43
CA ILE A 280 -3.15 15.90 -19.25
C ILE A 280 -3.50 14.54 -18.66
N SER A 281 -4.35 14.51 -17.63
CA SER A 281 -4.85 13.29 -17.02
C SER A 281 -6.34 13.39 -16.76
N ASN A 282 -7.07 12.35 -17.15
CA ASN A 282 -8.52 12.26 -16.93
C ASN A 282 -8.84 12.26 -15.42
N ALA A 283 -10.08 12.62 -15.09
CA ALA A 283 -10.54 12.66 -13.72
C ALA A 283 -10.48 11.27 -13.06
N SER A 284 -9.89 11.19 -11.88
CA SER A 284 -9.77 9.96 -11.11
C SER A 284 -9.65 10.24 -9.61
N GLY A 285 -9.75 9.20 -8.78
CA GLY A 285 -9.63 9.32 -7.32
C GLY A 285 -10.93 9.70 -6.59
N GLY A 286 -12.02 9.94 -7.32
CA GLY A 286 -13.32 10.19 -6.72
C GLY A 286 -13.85 8.92 -6.04
N ALA A 287 -14.35 9.06 -4.82
CA ALA A 287 -14.82 7.93 -4.01
C ALA A 287 -16.00 8.32 -3.12
N ILE A 288 -16.90 7.37 -2.87
CA ILE A 288 -17.97 7.54 -1.88
C ILE A 288 -17.44 7.36 -0.46
N ASN A 289 -18.27 7.78 0.51
CA ASN A 289 -18.01 7.56 1.92
C ASN A 289 -17.80 6.07 2.24
N GLU A 290 -17.03 5.81 3.29
CA GLU A 290 -16.68 4.45 3.67
C GLU A 290 -17.92 3.63 4.08
N SER A 291 -17.96 2.36 3.65
CA SER A 291 -19.04 1.42 3.97
C SER A 291 -18.98 0.95 5.42
N ILE A 292 -20.11 0.51 5.98
CA ILE A 292 -20.22 0.03 7.36
C ILE A 292 -19.24 -1.11 7.64
N GLU A 293 -19.16 -2.07 6.72
CA GLU A 293 -18.24 -3.23 6.82
C GLU A 293 -16.77 -2.81 6.83
N SER A 294 -16.40 -1.84 5.98
CA SER A 294 -15.03 -1.33 5.92
C SER A 294 -14.67 -0.60 7.22
N ILE A 295 -15.57 0.24 7.75
CA ILE A 295 -15.35 0.92 9.04
C ILE A 295 -15.20 -0.11 10.18
N ARG A 296 -16.06 -1.14 10.23
CA ARG A 296 -16.00 -2.21 11.23
C ARG A 296 -14.66 -2.95 11.20
N TYR A 297 -14.13 -3.20 10.01
CA TYR A 297 -12.85 -3.88 9.84
C TYR A 297 -11.64 -2.98 10.15
N ASN A 298 -11.68 -1.71 9.71
CA ASN A 298 -10.55 -0.79 9.77
C ASN A 298 -10.42 -0.10 11.13
N ALA A 299 -11.52 0.32 11.76
CA ALA A 299 -11.46 1.15 12.97
C ALA A 299 -10.71 0.47 14.14
N PRO A 300 -10.95 -0.82 14.48
CA PRO A 300 -10.19 -1.49 15.53
C PRO A 300 -8.70 -1.66 15.19
N ARG A 301 -8.36 -1.86 13.92
CA ARG A 301 -6.97 -2.03 13.45
C ARG A 301 -6.20 -0.71 13.45
N ALA A 302 -6.86 0.38 13.06
CA ALA A 302 -6.30 1.72 13.15
C ALA A 302 -5.96 2.10 14.61
N PHE A 303 -6.78 1.64 15.56
CA PHE A 303 -6.47 1.80 16.98
C PHE A 303 -5.25 0.96 17.42
N GLN A 304 -5.08 -0.26 16.90
CA GLN A 304 -3.92 -1.11 17.21
C GLN A 304 -2.60 -0.48 16.76
N THR A 305 -2.57 0.17 15.60
CA THR A 305 -1.33 0.73 15.06
C THR A 305 -0.92 2.03 15.75
N GLN A 306 -1.81 2.70 16.52
CA GLN A 306 -1.57 3.94 17.29
C GLN A 306 -0.71 5.03 16.60
N ASN A 307 -0.59 4.99 15.26
CA ASN A 307 0.44 5.71 14.51
C ASN A 307 1.88 5.54 15.04
N ARG A 308 2.20 4.42 15.71
CA ARG A 308 3.51 4.09 16.27
C ARG A 308 4.02 2.78 15.70
N ALA A 309 5.30 2.76 15.32
CA ALA A 309 5.96 1.55 14.85
C ALA A 309 6.66 0.85 16.03
N VAL A 310 6.17 -0.32 16.44
CA VAL A 310 6.78 -1.11 17.52
C VAL A 310 7.37 -2.40 16.98
N THR A 311 6.58 -3.15 16.20
CA THR A 311 7.02 -4.39 15.56
C THR A 311 7.64 -4.09 14.19
N ALA A 312 8.49 -4.98 13.68
CA ALA A 312 9.07 -4.85 12.34
C ALA A 312 8.00 -4.66 11.25
N SER A 313 6.88 -5.38 11.35
CA SER A 313 5.77 -5.26 10.40
C SER A 313 5.09 -3.88 10.43
N ASP A 314 5.09 -3.19 11.58
CA ASP A 314 4.52 -1.85 11.69
C ASP A 314 5.34 -0.83 10.90
N TYR A 315 6.68 -0.93 10.95
CA TYR A 315 7.58 -0.08 10.15
C TYR A 315 7.30 -0.26 8.65
N GLU A 316 7.19 -1.51 8.20
CA GLU A 316 6.88 -1.84 6.80
C GLU A 316 5.52 -1.25 6.37
N THR A 317 4.50 -1.42 7.20
CA THR A 317 3.12 -0.97 6.91
C THR A 317 3.00 0.55 6.92
N ILE A 318 3.57 1.22 7.92
CA ILE A 318 3.50 2.68 8.07
C ILE A 318 4.23 3.40 6.94
N LEU A 319 5.39 2.89 6.52
CA LEU A 319 6.13 3.45 5.39
C LEU A 319 5.39 3.23 4.07
N LYS A 320 4.93 2.01 3.77
CA LYS A 320 4.16 1.71 2.56
C LYS A 320 2.85 2.49 2.46
N ALA A 321 2.19 2.74 3.58
CA ALA A 321 0.93 3.50 3.59
C ALA A 321 1.11 4.99 3.25
N ASN A 322 2.28 5.58 3.52
CA ASN A 322 2.52 7.01 3.33
C ASN A 322 3.38 7.33 2.09
N PHE A 323 4.13 6.36 1.58
CA PHE A 323 5.02 6.53 0.45
C PHE A 323 4.65 5.53 -0.65
N SER A 324 3.97 6.02 -1.70
CA SER A 324 3.51 5.21 -2.83
C SER A 324 4.62 4.81 -3.81
N ASP A 325 5.81 5.41 -3.68
CA ASP A 325 6.99 5.10 -4.48
C ASP A 325 7.78 3.90 -3.97
N ILE A 326 7.42 3.35 -2.81
CA ILE A 326 8.03 2.14 -2.25
C ILE A 326 7.45 0.92 -2.97
N GLN A 327 8.29 0.23 -3.73
CA GLN A 327 7.94 -1.04 -4.36
C GLN A 327 7.94 -2.18 -3.34
N SER A 328 9.03 -2.29 -2.59
CA SER A 328 9.21 -3.31 -1.57
C SER A 328 9.92 -2.76 -0.35
N ILE A 329 9.65 -3.36 0.80
CA ILE A 329 10.29 -2.98 2.06
C ILE A 329 10.48 -4.19 2.93
N SER A 330 11.59 -4.23 3.65
CA SER A 330 11.79 -5.16 4.76
C SER A 330 12.30 -4.43 5.98
N ALA A 331 11.70 -4.74 7.12
CA ALA A 331 12.23 -4.33 8.41
C ALA A 331 12.58 -5.57 9.24
N TYR A 332 13.63 -5.43 10.05
CA TYR A 332 14.05 -6.45 11.00
C TYR A 332 14.83 -5.83 12.17
N GLY A 333 14.70 -6.45 13.35
CA GLY A 333 15.42 -6.00 14.52
C GLY A 333 16.91 -6.38 14.46
N GLY A 334 17.77 -5.53 15.00
CA GLY A 334 19.21 -5.70 15.02
C GLY A 334 19.69 -6.88 15.89
N GLU A 335 18.82 -7.46 16.73
CA GLU A 335 19.09 -8.73 17.43
C GLU A 335 19.28 -9.91 16.46
N ASN A 336 18.79 -9.79 15.22
CA ASN A 336 18.91 -10.81 14.20
C ASN A 336 20.19 -10.68 13.34
N LEU A 337 20.98 -9.63 13.55
CA LEU A 337 22.24 -9.45 12.84
C LEU A 337 23.36 -10.27 13.49
N VAL A 338 24.39 -10.55 12.70
CA VAL A 338 25.62 -11.19 13.17
C VAL A 338 26.78 -10.22 12.85
N PRO A 339 27.39 -9.55 13.85
CA PRO A 339 27.06 -9.57 15.28
C PRO A 339 25.76 -8.81 15.63
N PRO A 340 25.06 -9.18 16.72
CA PRO A 340 23.79 -8.57 17.09
C PRO A 340 23.97 -7.12 17.57
N GLN A 341 23.08 -6.23 17.11
CA GLN A 341 23.03 -4.82 17.50
C GLN A 341 21.68 -4.49 18.14
N PHE A 342 21.59 -4.56 19.47
CA PHE A 342 20.36 -4.27 20.20
C PHE A 342 20.00 -2.77 20.17
N GLY A 343 18.71 -2.47 20.27
CA GLY A 343 18.20 -1.09 20.26
C GLY A 343 18.15 -0.46 18.87
N LYS A 344 18.37 -1.25 17.81
CA LYS A 344 18.32 -0.78 16.42
C LYS A 344 17.34 -1.60 15.59
N VAL A 345 16.62 -0.92 14.71
CA VAL A 345 15.80 -1.55 13.66
C VAL A 345 16.41 -1.20 12.32
N PHE A 346 16.65 -2.23 11.52
CA PHE A 346 17.18 -2.09 10.18
C PHE A 346 16.04 -2.16 9.17
N ILE A 347 16.03 -1.19 8.26
CA ILE A 347 15.01 -1.10 7.21
C ILE A 347 15.71 -1.03 5.86
N SER A 348 15.29 -1.91 4.96
CA SER A 348 15.76 -1.97 3.59
C SER A 348 14.59 -1.62 2.69
N VAL A 349 14.77 -0.61 1.85
CA VAL A 349 13.72 -0.09 0.97
C VAL A 349 14.17 -0.25 -0.47
N ASP A 350 13.21 -0.65 -1.30
CA ASP A 350 13.33 -0.70 -2.74
C ASP A 350 12.28 0.22 -3.36
N VAL A 351 12.73 1.16 -4.20
CA VAL A 351 11.86 2.19 -4.81
C VAL A 351 11.66 1.89 -6.28
N ILE A 352 10.49 2.27 -6.78
CA ILE A 352 10.12 1.99 -8.17
C ILE A 352 11.11 2.68 -9.13
N ASN A 353 11.63 1.92 -10.11
CA ASN A 353 12.55 2.37 -11.16
C ASN A 353 13.96 2.81 -10.70
N ALA A 354 14.45 2.36 -9.54
CA ALA A 354 15.86 2.54 -9.18
C ALA A 354 16.46 1.30 -8.54
N ASP A 355 17.71 0.98 -8.88
CA ASP A 355 18.49 -0.03 -8.18
C ASP A 355 18.93 0.54 -6.81
N GLY A 356 18.13 0.26 -5.78
CA GLY A 356 18.33 0.79 -4.42
C GLY A 356 17.67 2.16 -4.19
N THR A 357 17.83 2.71 -2.98
CA THR A 357 17.13 3.93 -2.58
C THR A 357 18.05 5.15 -2.62
N PRO A 358 17.71 6.21 -3.39
CA PRO A 358 18.46 7.46 -3.38
C PRO A 358 18.51 8.12 -1.99
N GLN A 359 19.64 8.74 -1.62
CA GLN A 359 19.87 9.29 -0.28
C GLN A 359 18.80 10.30 0.16
N ASN A 360 18.31 11.16 -0.74
CA ASN A 360 17.26 12.13 -0.44
C ASN A 360 15.92 11.46 -0.03
N ARG A 361 15.62 10.27 -0.56
CA ARG A 361 14.45 9.47 -0.17
C ARG A 361 14.67 8.84 1.20
N ILE A 362 15.87 8.32 1.47
CA ILE A 362 16.26 7.81 2.79
C ILE A 362 16.07 8.88 3.87
N ASP A 363 16.51 10.12 3.61
CA ASP A 363 16.36 11.24 4.55
C ASP A 363 14.87 11.57 4.81
N SER A 364 14.03 11.49 3.77
CA SER A 364 12.57 11.67 3.89
C SER A 364 11.92 10.56 4.71
N PHE A 365 12.28 9.29 4.46
CA PHE A 365 11.76 8.14 5.19
C PHE A 365 12.18 8.17 6.66
N SER A 366 13.45 8.52 6.92
CA SER A 366 14.00 8.63 8.27
C SER A 366 13.31 9.73 9.10
N SER A 367 13.10 10.91 8.51
CA SER A 367 12.42 12.02 9.18
C SER A 367 10.98 11.67 9.55
N PHE A 368 10.28 10.97 8.66
CA PHE A 368 8.90 10.55 8.89
C PHE A 368 8.76 9.47 9.97
N ILE A 369 9.65 8.48 9.99
CA ILE A 369 9.59 7.38 10.96
C ILE A 369 10.08 7.81 12.33
N LYS A 370 10.99 8.78 12.43
CA LYS A 370 11.53 9.25 13.71
C LYS A 370 10.44 9.66 14.71
N ASP A 371 9.40 10.37 14.26
CA ASP A 371 8.30 10.81 15.13
C ASP A 371 7.34 9.69 15.56
N LYS A 372 7.46 8.50 14.95
CA LYS A 372 6.58 7.35 15.15
C LYS A 372 7.26 6.20 15.90
N THR A 373 8.54 6.37 16.25
CA THR A 373 9.35 5.34 16.89
C THR A 373 9.45 5.55 18.39
N PRO A 374 9.59 4.47 19.18
CA PRO A 374 9.97 4.58 20.58
C PRO A 374 11.32 5.29 20.72
N LEU A 375 11.43 6.22 21.68
CA LEU A 375 12.65 7.01 21.93
C LEU A 375 13.93 6.19 22.15
N SER A 376 13.81 4.92 22.56
CA SER A 376 14.94 4.02 22.83
C SER A 376 15.42 3.23 21.63
N ILE A 377 14.77 3.35 20.46
CA ILE A 377 15.07 2.56 19.27
C ILE A 377 15.56 3.48 18.16
N ASP A 378 16.75 3.20 17.64
CA ASP A 378 17.29 3.88 16.47
C ASP A 378 16.93 3.11 15.19
N VAL A 379 16.43 3.82 14.19
CA VAL A 379 16.15 3.25 12.87
C VAL A 379 17.33 3.53 11.94
N VAL A 380 17.85 2.48 11.32
CA VAL A 380 18.96 2.56 10.35
C VAL A 380 18.50 2.01 9.01
N PHE A 381 18.62 2.82 7.97
CA PHE A 381 18.38 2.37 6.61
C PHE A 381 19.65 1.71 6.05
N VAL A 382 19.48 0.56 5.41
CA VAL A 382 20.57 -0.19 4.77
C VAL A 382 20.16 -0.50 3.35
N ASP A 383 21.11 -0.41 2.43
CA ASP A 383 20.86 -0.73 1.03
C ASP A 383 20.49 -2.22 0.88
N PRO A 384 19.48 -2.53 0.06
CA PRO A 384 19.15 -3.91 -0.25
C PRO A 384 20.28 -4.56 -1.04
N ASP A 385 20.52 -5.83 -0.74
CA ASP A 385 21.40 -6.67 -1.52
C ASP A 385 20.58 -7.44 -2.56
N PHE A 386 21.13 -7.65 -3.76
CA PHE A 386 20.40 -8.27 -4.87
C PHE A 386 20.96 -9.65 -5.17
N LEU A 387 20.08 -10.64 -5.12
CA LEU A 387 20.34 -12.00 -5.54
C LEU A 387 19.57 -12.24 -6.84
N TYR A 388 20.29 -12.42 -7.93
CA TYR A 388 19.68 -12.71 -9.23
C TYR A 388 19.59 -14.21 -9.47
N VAL A 389 18.72 -14.64 -10.37
CA VAL A 389 18.61 -16.05 -10.77
C VAL A 389 18.82 -16.18 -12.27
N ASP A 390 19.79 -17.01 -12.65
CA ASP A 390 20.00 -17.51 -14.00
C ASP A 390 18.98 -18.61 -14.27
N VAL A 391 18.19 -18.47 -15.32
CA VAL A 391 17.22 -19.50 -15.74
C VAL A 391 17.58 -19.97 -17.13
N VAL A 392 18.05 -21.21 -17.22
CA VAL A 392 18.34 -21.88 -18.50
C VAL A 392 17.27 -22.93 -18.73
N THR A 393 16.43 -22.74 -19.74
CA THR A 393 15.32 -23.66 -20.04
C THR A 393 15.38 -24.16 -21.48
N GLU A 394 15.26 -25.47 -21.64
CA GLU A 394 15.05 -26.17 -22.90
C GLU A 394 13.60 -26.67 -22.98
N VAL A 395 12.83 -26.07 -23.88
CA VAL A 395 11.40 -26.37 -24.05
C VAL A 395 11.20 -27.16 -25.35
N LYS A 396 10.54 -28.32 -25.24
CA LYS A 396 10.13 -29.15 -26.38
C LYS A 396 8.63 -28.99 -26.63
N TYR A 397 8.24 -28.64 -27.85
CA TYR A 397 6.85 -28.40 -28.21
C TYR A 397 6.41 -29.21 -29.43
N ASN A 398 5.13 -29.58 -29.46
CA ASN A 398 4.54 -30.33 -30.57
C ASN A 398 4.08 -29.38 -31.69
N VAL A 399 4.74 -29.48 -32.84
CA VAL A 399 4.44 -28.64 -34.02
C VAL A 399 3.07 -28.90 -34.65
N ASN A 400 2.42 -30.03 -34.34
CA ASN A 400 1.09 -30.37 -34.87
C ASN A 400 -0.04 -29.66 -34.11
N LEU A 401 0.21 -29.19 -32.88
CA LEU A 401 -0.81 -28.59 -32.01
C LEU A 401 -0.84 -27.06 -32.05
N THR A 402 0.16 -26.43 -32.67
CA THR A 402 0.28 -24.96 -32.72
C THR A 402 0.68 -24.48 -34.11
N SER A 403 0.14 -23.32 -34.50
CA SER A 403 0.53 -22.60 -35.72
C SER A 403 1.63 -21.55 -35.48
N LYS A 404 2.06 -21.37 -34.21
CA LYS A 404 3.08 -20.39 -33.83
C LYS A 404 4.47 -20.83 -34.26
N LEU A 405 5.33 -19.87 -34.61
CA LEU A 405 6.72 -20.13 -34.92
C LEU A 405 7.53 -20.37 -33.64
N SER A 406 8.68 -21.04 -33.74
CA SER A 406 9.54 -21.33 -32.57
C SER A 406 9.97 -20.05 -31.83
N ASN A 407 10.17 -18.93 -32.54
CA ASN A 407 10.48 -17.63 -31.92
C ASN A 407 9.31 -17.03 -31.13
N ASP A 408 8.07 -17.26 -31.58
CA ASP A 408 6.88 -16.77 -30.87
C ASP A 408 6.70 -17.53 -29.55
N ILE A 409 6.93 -18.85 -29.59
CA ILE A 409 6.90 -19.70 -28.39
C ILE A 409 8.02 -19.29 -27.42
N LYS A 410 9.24 -19.05 -27.94
CA LYS A 410 10.36 -18.54 -27.15
C LYS A 410 10.00 -17.22 -26.44
N THR A 411 9.36 -16.30 -27.16
CA THR A 411 8.93 -15.00 -26.60
C THR A 411 7.82 -15.17 -25.56
N SER A 412 6.88 -16.11 -25.79
CA SER A 412 5.83 -16.44 -24.81
C SER A 412 6.43 -16.99 -23.51
N VAL A 413 7.39 -17.90 -23.61
CA VAL A 413 8.11 -18.46 -22.44
C VAL A 413 8.88 -17.37 -21.71
N LEU A 414 9.63 -16.52 -22.42
CA LEU A 414 10.33 -15.36 -21.83
C LEU A 414 9.35 -14.47 -21.05
N SER A 415 8.23 -14.07 -21.68
CA SER A 415 7.22 -13.23 -21.05
C SER A 415 6.60 -13.87 -19.79
N LYS A 416 6.41 -15.19 -19.79
CA LYS A 416 5.94 -15.93 -18.60
C LYS A 416 6.96 -15.93 -17.46
N ILE A 417 8.24 -16.08 -17.76
CA ILE A 417 9.31 -16.03 -16.75
C ILE A 417 9.42 -14.61 -16.17
N SER A 418 9.41 -13.57 -17.01
CA SER A 418 9.43 -12.18 -16.54
C SER A 418 8.17 -11.83 -15.72
N SER A 419 7.00 -12.36 -16.11
CA SER A 419 5.77 -12.21 -15.32
C SER A 419 5.86 -12.92 -13.96
N TYR A 420 6.45 -14.13 -13.92
CA TYR A 420 6.68 -14.85 -12.67
C TYR A 420 7.57 -14.04 -11.73
N ASN A 421 8.60 -13.38 -12.25
CA ASN A 421 9.46 -12.50 -11.46
C ASN A 421 8.64 -11.41 -10.75
N LEU A 422 7.86 -10.63 -11.51
CA LEU A 422 7.08 -9.51 -11.00
C LEU A 422 6.03 -9.92 -9.95
N TYR A 423 5.36 -11.07 -10.14
CA TYR A 423 4.29 -11.48 -9.23
C TYR A 423 4.79 -12.23 -7.99
N TYR A 424 5.89 -12.98 -8.09
CA TYR A 424 6.28 -13.93 -7.05
C TYR A 424 7.64 -13.65 -6.41
N LEU A 425 8.59 -13.06 -7.13
CA LEU A 425 9.98 -12.95 -6.67
C LEU A 425 10.40 -11.53 -6.31
N ASP A 426 9.96 -10.52 -7.06
CA ASP A 426 10.47 -9.15 -7.02
C ASP A 426 10.14 -8.40 -5.70
N GLY A 427 10.81 -8.80 -4.63
CA GLY A 427 10.67 -8.27 -3.29
C GLY A 427 11.45 -9.04 -2.22
N PHE A 428 11.37 -8.56 -0.98
CA PHE A 428 12.08 -9.16 0.16
C PHE A 428 11.42 -10.44 0.68
N LYS A 429 12.23 -11.31 1.30
CA LYS A 429 11.79 -12.55 1.96
C LYS A 429 10.98 -13.47 1.02
N LYS A 430 11.35 -13.53 -0.25
CA LYS A 430 10.70 -14.37 -1.26
C LYS A 430 11.43 -15.70 -1.41
N THR A 431 10.67 -16.72 -1.75
CA THR A 431 11.18 -18.06 -2.01
C THR A 431 10.90 -18.41 -3.46
N LEU A 432 11.96 -18.76 -4.19
CA LEU A 432 11.81 -19.36 -5.51
C LEU A 432 11.44 -20.82 -5.31
N TYR A 433 10.27 -21.17 -5.83
CA TYR A 433 9.82 -22.56 -5.91
C TYR A 433 9.99 -23.04 -7.34
N TYR A 434 10.95 -23.92 -7.56
CA TYR A 434 11.30 -24.46 -8.88
C TYR A 434 10.08 -25.07 -9.58
N SER A 435 9.28 -25.84 -8.85
CA SER A 435 8.05 -26.47 -9.37
C SER A 435 7.03 -25.45 -9.89
N LYS A 436 6.91 -24.29 -9.24
CA LYS A 436 6.00 -23.22 -9.69
C LYS A 436 6.53 -22.51 -10.93
N LEU A 437 7.85 -22.27 -10.98
CA LEU A 437 8.49 -21.67 -12.16
C LEU A 437 8.31 -22.57 -13.40
N VAL A 438 8.59 -23.88 -13.27
CA VAL A 438 8.43 -24.86 -14.36
C VAL A 438 6.97 -24.92 -14.82
N LYS A 439 6.01 -24.92 -13.90
CA LYS A 439 4.58 -24.90 -14.23
C LYS A 439 4.18 -23.65 -15.03
N GLU A 440 4.69 -22.47 -14.67
CA GLU A 440 4.39 -21.25 -15.42
C GLU A 440 4.99 -21.31 -16.84
N ILE A 441 6.19 -21.89 -17.00
CA ILE A 441 6.80 -22.14 -18.32
C ILE A 441 5.94 -23.11 -19.16
N ASP A 442 5.49 -24.22 -18.58
CA ASP A 442 4.62 -25.19 -19.27
C ASP A 442 3.28 -24.55 -19.68
N SER A 443 2.79 -23.60 -18.87
CA SER A 443 1.56 -22.85 -19.17
C SER A 443 1.71 -21.79 -20.26
N ALA A 444 2.93 -21.55 -20.77
CA ALA A 444 3.19 -20.54 -21.78
C ALA A 444 2.51 -20.84 -23.12
N ASP A 445 2.36 -22.12 -23.47
CA ASP A 445 1.59 -22.56 -24.64
C ASP A 445 1.12 -24.02 -24.47
N PRO A 446 -0.12 -24.36 -24.84
CA PRO A 446 -0.63 -25.74 -24.74
C PRO A 446 0.14 -26.78 -25.57
N SER A 447 0.95 -26.35 -26.54
CA SER A 447 1.77 -27.25 -27.36
C SER A 447 3.05 -27.72 -26.67
N ILE A 448 3.42 -27.17 -25.52
CA ILE A 448 4.62 -27.57 -24.77
C ILE A 448 4.41 -28.98 -24.21
N VAL A 449 5.33 -29.89 -24.52
CA VAL A 449 5.27 -31.31 -24.13
C VAL A 449 6.19 -31.58 -22.93
N SER A 450 7.37 -30.95 -22.92
CA SER A 450 8.32 -31.08 -21.82
C SER A 450 9.20 -29.85 -21.72
N ASN A 451 9.59 -29.54 -20.50
CA ASN A 451 10.54 -28.48 -20.17
C ASN A 451 11.64 -29.06 -19.27
N ASP A 452 12.90 -28.84 -19.65
CA ASP A 452 14.05 -29.07 -18.81
C ASP A 452 14.65 -27.72 -18.39
N THR A 453 14.59 -27.39 -17.10
CA THR A 453 15.02 -26.09 -16.57
C THR A 453 16.13 -26.28 -15.55
N GLU A 454 17.23 -25.56 -15.73
CA GLU A 454 18.31 -25.40 -14.78
C GLU A 454 18.29 -23.99 -14.20
N ILE A 455 18.54 -23.90 -12.89
CA ILE A 455 18.57 -22.64 -12.16
C ILE A 455 19.94 -22.47 -11.48
N ARG A 456 20.47 -21.26 -11.51
CA ARG A 456 21.67 -20.89 -10.75
C ARG A 456 21.44 -19.54 -10.09
N ALA A 457 21.98 -19.36 -8.89
CA ALA A 457 21.96 -18.06 -8.24
C ALA A 457 23.12 -17.20 -8.75
N ILE A 458 22.90 -15.90 -8.87
CA ILE A 458 23.87 -14.94 -9.34
C ILE A 458 24.03 -13.84 -8.29
N LYS A 459 25.29 -13.56 -7.93
CA LYS A 459 25.65 -12.27 -7.31
C LYS A 459 26.56 -11.47 -8.23
N LYS A 460 26.31 -10.17 -8.31
CA LYS A 460 27.07 -9.23 -9.15
C LYS A 460 28.14 -8.55 -8.29
N ILE A 461 29.38 -8.50 -8.79
CA ILE A 461 30.47 -7.73 -8.17
C ILE A 461 31.01 -6.68 -9.15
N THR A 462 31.22 -5.46 -8.68
CA THR A 462 31.73 -4.32 -9.46
C THR A 462 33.13 -3.92 -8.97
N PRO A 463 34.20 -4.53 -9.50
CA PRO A 463 35.55 -4.22 -9.05
C PRO A 463 36.04 -2.87 -9.55
N THR A 464 36.76 -2.12 -8.71
CA THR A 464 37.55 -0.97 -9.15
C THR A 464 38.76 -1.46 -9.93
N LEU A 465 38.88 -1.03 -11.18
CA LEU A 465 39.88 -1.54 -12.12
C LEU A 465 41.31 -1.31 -11.61
N ASN A 466 42.17 -2.30 -11.84
CA ASN A 466 43.60 -2.30 -11.50
C ASN A 466 43.93 -2.14 -10.01
N THR A 467 42.97 -2.37 -9.11
CA THR A 467 43.20 -2.39 -7.65
C THR A 467 43.00 -3.79 -7.09
N ASN A 468 43.78 -4.14 -6.07
CA ASN A 468 43.60 -5.41 -5.36
C ASN A 468 42.51 -5.24 -4.32
N LEU A 469 41.35 -5.88 -4.55
CA LEU A 469 40.25 -5.90 -3.60
C LEU A 469 39.93 -7.33 -3.18
N SER A 470 39.41 -7.45 -1.97
CA SER A 470 38.85 -8.69 -1.44
C SER A 470 37.33 -8.56 -1.37
N TYR A 471 36.63 -9.65 -1.66
CA TYR A 471 35.17 -9.72 -1.68
C TYR A 471 34.71 -10.85 -0.79
N GLU A 472 33.71 -10.57 0.03
CA GLU A 472 32.94 -11.57 0.76
C GLU A 472 31.54 -11.61 0.17
N ILE A 473 31.15 -12.77 -0.35
CA ILE A 473 29.89 -12.98 -1.06
C ILE A 473 29.13 -14.07 -0.32
N ASP A 474 28.02 -13.69 0.32
CA ASP A 474 27.13 -14.61 1.01
C ASP A 474 25.87 -14.89 0.17
N PHE A 475 25.65 -16.14 -0.22
CA PHE A 475 24.42 -16.53 -0.94
C PHE A 475 23.23 -16.76 0.00
N GLY A 476 23.46 -17.01 1.29
CA GLY A 476 22.42 -17.21 2.30
C GLY A 476 21.77 -18.61 2.28
N PHE A 477 22.28 -19.55 1.48
CA PHE A 477 21.81 -20.93 1.43
C PHE A 477 22.95 -21.89 1.09
N LYS A 478 22.73 -23.17 1.38
CA LYS A 478 23.69 -24.24 1.12
C LYS A 478 23.93 -24.43 -0.37
N LEU A 479 25.21 -24.46 -0.76
CA LEU A 479 25.62 -24.69 -2.14
C LEU A 479 25.79 -26.20 -2.40
N LYS A 480 25.51 -26.62 -3.64
CA LYS A 480 25.66 -28.03 -4.03
C LYS A 480 27.12 -28.42 -3.93
N LYS A 481 27.45 -29.39 -3.07
CA LYS A 481 28.80 -29.97 -3.05
C LYS A 481 28.83 -31.18 -3.99
N GLU A 482 29.55 -31.07 -5.10
CA GLU A 482 29.81 -32.25 -5.92
C GLU A 482 30.86 -33.12 -5.22
N THR A 483 30.42 -34.19 -4.57
CA THR A 483 31.35 -35.19 -3.99
C THR A 483 31.84 -36.12 -5.08
N GLY A 484 33.02 -35.84 -5.60
CA GLY A 484 33.75 -36.76 -6.45
C GLY A 484 34.78 -36.05 -7.32
N VAL A 485 36.03 -36.46 -7.14
CA VAL A 485 37.20 -36.16 -7.99
C VAL A 485 38.04 -34.94 -7.57
N ASP A 486 39.21 -35.26 -7.02
CA ASP A 486 40.31 -34.35 -6.69
C ASP A 486 40.88 -33.75 -7.99
N LEU A 487 40.93 -32.42 -8.08
CA LEU A 487 41.50 -31.69 -9.23
C LEU A 487 43.01 -31.87 -9.43
N ARG A 488 43.65 -32.70 -8.60
CA ARG A 488 45.06 -33.09 -8.73
C ARG A 488 45.30 -34.23 -9.72
N THR A 489 44.25 -34.86 -10.23
CA THR A 489 44.35 -35.93 -11.24
C THR A 489 43.87 -35.43 -12.61
N GLU A 490 44.62 -35.76 -13.66
CA GLU A 490 44.54 -35.24 -15.05
C GLU A 490 43.23 -35.56 -15.81
N GLU A 491 42.06 -35.55 -15.17
CA GLU A 491 40.78 -35.70 -15.83
C GLU A 491 40.01 -34.38 -15.84
N ARG A 492 39.79 -33.86 -17.06
CA ARG A 492 39.05 -32.63 -17.35
C ARG A 492 37.58 -32.81 -16.98
N HIS A 493 37.10 -32.07 -15.98
CA HIS A 493 35.71 -32.12 -15.54
C HIS A 493 34.95 -30.81 -15.82
N TYR A 494 33.66 -30.95 -16.12
CA TYR A 494 32.75 -29.91 -16.65
C TYR A 494 31.65 -29.47 -15.65
N GLY A 495 31.75 -29.87 -14.37
CA GLY A 495 30.79 -29.49 -13.33
C GLY A 495 31.46 -28.61 -12.27
N HIS A 496 31.21 -27.30 -12.31
CA HIS A 496 31.65 -26.36 -11.27
C HIS A 496 30.42 -25.86 -10.52
N THR A 497 30.44 -25.93 -9.18
CA THR A 497 29.37 -25.36 -8.36
C THR A 497 29.38 -23.85 -8.43
N ILE A 498 30.57 -23.24 -8.54
CA ILE A 498 30.74 -21.80 -8.69
C ILE A 498 31.50 -21.49 -9.97
N GLN A 499 30.95 -20.56 -10.75
CA GLN A 499 31.58 -20.07 -11.96
C GLN A 499 31.39 -18.56 -12.08
N SER A 500 32.36 -17.79 -12.58
CA SER A 500 32.14 -16.38 -12.92
C SER A 500 31.89 -16.14 -14.41
N SER A 501 31.36 -14.96 -14.73
CA SER A 501 31.49 -14.37 -16.07
C SER A 501 32.95 -14.07 -16.41
N VAL A 502 33.22 -13.84 -17.69
CA VAL A 502 34.57 -13.61 -18.20
C VAL A 502 35.09 -12.23 -17.82
N PHE A 503 36.31 -12.17 -17.30
CA PHE A 503 37.02 -10.93 -16.99
C PHE A 503 38.48 -11.02 -17.43
N THR A 504 39.18 -9.90 -17.46
CA THR A 504 40.61 -9.83 -17.80
C THR A 504 41.43 -9.76 -16.52
N PHE A 505 42.32 -10.73 -16.36
CA PHE A 505 43.27 -10.81 -15.26
C PHE A 505 44.68 -10.85 -15.83
N ASN A 506 45.57 -9.94 -15.40
CA ASN A 506 46.98 -9.89 -15.85
C ASN A 506 47.16 -9.98 -17.39
N GLY A 507 46.25 -9.37 -18.16
CA GLY A 507 46.34 -9.29 -19.62
C GLY A 507 45.75 -10.48 -20.40
N TYR A 508 45.10 -11.45 -19.75
CA TYR A 508 44.40 -12.55 -20.42
C TYR A 508 42.95 -12.70 -19.93
N ARG A 509 42.10 -13.32 -20.77
CA ARG A 509 40.71 -13.64 -20.41
C ARG A 509 40.68 -14.78 -19.39
N ALA A 510 39.95 -14.60 -18.31
CA ALA A 510 39.91 -15.49 -17.18
C ALA A 510 38.49 -15.63 -16.62
N ILE A 511 38.27 -16.72 -15.89
CA ILE A 511 37.05 -17.04 -15.14
C ILE A 511 37.43 -17.51 -13.74
N ILE A 512 36.54 -17.34 -12.78
CA ILE A 512 36.66 -17.93 -11.43
C ILE A 512 35.92 -19.26 -11.44
N ILE A 513 36.56 -20.29 -10.92
CA ILE A 513 36.00 -21.63 -10.76
C ILE A 513 36.33 -22.19 -9.39
N ASP A 514 35.49 -23.09 -8.89
CA ASP A 514 35.74 -23.83 -7.66
C ASP A 514 36.38 -25.19 -7.88
N ASP A 515 36.98 -25.71 -6.80
CA ASP A 515 37.59 -27.02 -6.78
C ASP A 515 36.73 -28.14 -6.17
N THR A 516 35.46 -27.87 -5.85
CA THR A 516 34.53 -28.78 -5.15
C THR A 516 34.96 -29.22 -3.74
N VAL A 517 36.16 -28.81 -3.29
CA VAL A 517 36.79 -29.20 -2.02
C VAL A 517 36.88 -28.02 -1.04
N GLY A 518 36.82 -26.78 -1.53
CA GLY A 518 36.72 -25.56 -0.72
C GLY A 518 37.68 -24.43 -1.10
N ALA A 519 38.35 -24.50 -2.26
CA ALA A 519 39.18 -23.41 -2.78
C ALA A 519 38.69 -22.86 -4.11
N LEU A 520 38.93 -21.57 -4.31
CA LEU A 520 38.63 -20.85 -5.55
C LEU A 520 39.90 -20.59 -6.33
N TYR A 521 39.79 -20.76 -7.64
CA TYR A 521 40.88 -20.53 -8.57
C TYR A 521 40.46 -19.57 -9.68
N VAL A 522 41.43 -18.79 -10.15
CA VAL A 522 41.33 -18.10 -11.44
C VAL A 522 41.87 -19.04 -12.49
N ALA A 523 41.04 -19.31 -13.50
CA ALA A 523 41.41 -20.11 -14.64
C ALA A 523 41.42 -19.28 -15.92
N LYS A 524 42.41 -19.53 -16.76
CA LYS A 524 42.57 -18.86 -18.05
C LYS A 524 41.66 -19.50 -19.09
N LEU A 525 40.95 -18.67 -19.86
CA LEU A 525 40.05 -19.11 -20.91
C LEU A 525 40.78 -19.06 -22.27
N THR A 526 41.26 -20.22 -22.74
CA THR A 526 41.74 -20.41 -24.12
C THR A 526 40.71 -21.27 -24.87
N SER A 527 40.57 -21.13 -26.20
CA SER A 527 39.42 -21.52 -27.04
C SER A 527 38.73 -22.89 -26.83
N ASN A 528 39.25 -23.81 -26.01
CA ASN A 528 38.54 -24.97 -25.44
C ASN A 528 39.25 -25.58 -24.20
N VAL A 529 40.17 -24.86 -23.53
CA VAL A 529 40.96 -25.37 -22.39
C VAL A 529 40.92 -24.36 -21.25
N ILE A 530 40.58 -24.85 -20.06
CA ILE A 530 40.56 -24.10 -18.79
C ILE A 530 41.84 -24.49 -18.04
N ASP A 531 42.84 -23.59 -18.03
CA ASP A 531 44.09 -23.80 -17.29
C ASP A 531 44.01 -23.10 -15.93
N ILE A 532 44.18 -23.86 -14.83
CA ILE A 532 44.15 -23.34 -13.46
C ILE A 532 45.45 -22.60 -13.17
N GLU A 533 45.38 -21.30 -12.89
CA GLU A 533 46.57 -20.46 -12.72
C GLU A 533 46.89 -20.19 -11.25
N ARG A 534 45.90 -19.71 -10.49
CA ARG A 534 46.13 -19.20 -9.13
C ARG A 534 44.95 -19.45 -8.21
N LYS A 535 45.25 -19.94 -7.00
CA LYS A 535 44.30 -19.94 -5.88
C LYS A 535 44.05 -18.51 -5.40
N ILE A 536 42.79 -18.09 -5.40
CA ILE A 536 42.37 -16.73 -5.03
C ILE A 536 41.45 -16.69 -3.81
N GLY A 537 40.96 -17.82 -3.31
CA GLY A 537 39.96 -17.78 -2.25
C GLY A 537 39.59 -19.12 -1.65
N THR A 538 38.60 -19.07 -0.77
CA THR A 538 37.99 -20.22 -0.10
C THR A 538 36.47 -20.16 -0.20
N ILE A 539 35.83 -21.33 -0.18
CA ILE A 539 34.38 -21.48 -0.21
C ILE A 539 33.96 -22.30 0.99
N ASP A 540 32.92 -21.84 1.67
CA ASP A 540 32.15 -22.62 2.62
C ASP A 540 30.82 -23.03 1.96
N TYR A 541 30.74 -24.31 1.54
CA TYR A 541 29.55 -24.83 0.88
C TYR A 541 28.34 -24.99 1.82
N GLU A 542 28.57 -25.15 3.13
CA GLU A 542 27.47 -25.34 4.10
C GLU A 542 26.76 -24.02 4.39
N ASN A 543 27.53 -22.95 4.59
CA ASN A 543 26.98 -21.62 4.85
C ASN A 543 26.74 -20.79 3.58
N GLY A 544 27.29 -21.21 2.43
CA GLY A 544 27.15 -20.49 1.15
C GLY A 544 27.99 -19.22 1.06
N ILE A 545 29.10 -19.16 1.80
CA ILE A 545 29.98 -17.99 1.89
C ILE A 545 31.20 -18.20 1.00
N ILE A 546 31.50 -17.19 0.17
CA ILE A 546 32.65 -17.14 -0.71
C ILE A 546 33.55 -15.98 -0.31
N ILE A 547 34.83 -16.27 -0.10
CA ILE A 547 35.85 -15.25 0.19
C ILE A 547 36.86 -15.24 -0.95
N ILE A 548 36.92 -14.12 -1.67
CA ILE A 548 37.90 -13.85 -2.73
C ILE A 548 38.92 -12.87 -2.17
N ASN A 549 40.21 -13.21 -2.27
CA ASN A 549 41.31 -12.42 -1.72
C ASN A 549 42.17 -11.82 -2.83
N ASN A 550 42.45 -10.52 -2.73
CA ASN A 550 43.42 -9.79 -3.58
C ASN A 550 43.19 -10.00 -5.09
N LEU A 551 41.94 -9.88 -5.54
CA LEU A 551 41.60 -9.96 -6.97
C LEU A 551 41.95 -8.63 -7.64
N ASN A 552 42.78 -8.69 -8.70
CA ASN A 552 43.11 -7.55 -9.55
C ASN A 552 42.43 -7.69 -10.90
N VAL A 553 41.44 -6.85 -11.20
CA VAL A 553 40.70 -6.93 -12.46
C VAL A 553 41.11 -5.78 -13.37
N SER A 554 41.57 -6.09 -14.58
CA SER A 554 41.96 -5.07 -15.57
C SER A 554 40.78 -4.61 -16.43
N SER A 555 39.85 -5.51 -16.74
CA SER A 555 38.56 -5.22 -17.39
C SER A 555 37.60 -6.40 -17.19
N PHE A 556 36.31 -6.21 -17.44
CA PHE A 556 35.31 -7.29 -17.38
C PHE A 556 34.23 -7.09 -18.46
N GLU A 557 33.54 -8.16 -18.84
CA GLU A 557 32.45 -8.11 -19.81
C GLU A 557 31.10 -7.82 -19.12
N GLY A 558 30.34 -6.86 -19.65
CA GLY A 558 29.07 -6.41 -19.08
C GLY A 558 29.20 -5.28 -18.06
N SER A 559 28.15 -5.07 -17.26
CA SER A 559 28.11 -4.03 -16.21
C SER A 559 28.77 -4.44 -14.89
N ALA A 560 28.89 -5.74 -14.64
CA ALA A 560 29.49 -6.32 -13.44
C ALA A 560 30.00 -7.74 -13.72
N ILE A 561 30.91 -8.24 -12.90
CA ILE A 561 31.27 -9.67 -12.91
C ILE A 561 30.15 -10.44 -12.22
N LYS A 562 29.55 -11.40 -12.91
CA LYS A 562 28.50 -12.27 -12.37
C LYS A 562 29.13 -13.52 -11.78
N ILE A 563 28.86 -13.82 -10.52
CA ILE A 563 29.25 -15.07 -9.85
C ILE A 563 28.02 -15.97 -9.83
N TYR A 564 28.05 -17.02 -10.62
CA TYR A 564 27.04 -18.08 -10.70
C TYR A 564 27.33 -19.13 -9.63
N ALA A 565 26.32 -19.52 -8.87
CA ALA A 565 26.40 -20.58 -7.87
C ALA A 565 25.22 -21.56 -8.01
N VAL A 566 25.50 -22.86 -7.93
CA VAL A 566 24.48 -23.90 -7.96
C VAL A 566 23.98 -24.18 -6.54
N PRO A 567 22.70 -23.91 -6.24
CA PRO A 567 22.14 -24.21 -4.92
C PRO A 567 22.04 -25.73 -4.71
N ASN A 568 22.16 -26.19 -3.47
CA ASN A 568 21.99 -27.61 -3.14
C ASN A 568 20.55 -28.08 -3.41
N ASP A 569 19.59 -27.28 -2.98
CA ASP A 569 18.17 -27.49 -3.22
C ASP A 569 17.69 -26.59 -4.36
N LYS A 570 16.80 -27.09 -5.22
CA LYS A 570 16.22 -26.28 -6.31
C LYS A 570 15.28 -25.19 -5.80
N ASP A 571 14.78 -25.32 -4.58
CA ASP A 571 13.98 -24.29 -3.93
C ASP A 571 14.88 -23.54 -2.94
N PHE A 572 15.01 -22.23 -3.12
CA PHE A 572 15.81 -21.39 -2.22
C PHE A 572 15.15 -20.04 -1.95
N SER A 573 15.45 -19.47 -0.80
CA SER A 573 14.85 -18.23 -0.29
C SER A 573 15.88 -17.15 -0.09
N SER A 574 15.47 -15.89 -0.27
CA SER A 574 16.31 -14.75 0.06
C SER A 574 16.26 -14.41 1.56
N ASN A 575 17.40 -13.93 2.08
CA ASN A 575 17.52 -13.43 3.44
C ASN A 575 16.77 -12.10 3.64
N LYS A 576 16.68 -11.62 4.89
CA LYS A 576 15.86 -10.44 5.26
C LYS A 576 16.26 -9.14 4.52
N ASN A 577 17.53 -8.97 4.14
CA ASN A 577 18.04 -7.81 3.40
C ASN A 577 18.20 -8.08 1.89
N VAL A 578 17.82 -9.26 1.40
CA VAL A 578 18.12 -9.70 0.03
C VAL A 578 16.85 -9.71 -0.81
N ILE A 579 16.88 -9.02 -1.94
CA ILE A 579 15.84 -9.06 -2.97
C ILE A 579 16.21 -10.16 -3.96
N LEU A 580 15.26 -11.05 -4.21
CA LEU A 580 15.39 -12.11 -5.21
C LEU A 580 14.76 -11.65 -6.51
N SER A 581 15.50 -11.62 -7.62
CA SER A 581 14.93 -11.17 -8.90
C SER A 581 15.50 -11.95 -10.08
N ILE A 582 14.74 -12.03 -11.16
CA ILE A 582 15.18 -12.60 -12.44
C ILE A 582 15.33 -11.45 -13.42
N ALA A 583 16.56 -11.17 -13.83
CA ALA A 583 16.82 -10.17 -14.86
C ALA A 583 16.59 -10.79 -16.24
N ASP A 584 15.96 -10.04 -17.16
CA ASP A 584 15.68 -10.54 -18.52
C ASP A 584 16.95 -10.95 -19.29
N GLU A 585 18.09 -10.33 -18.99
CA GLU A 585 19.41 -10.65 -19.56
C GLU A 585 19.96 -12.02 -19.10
N ASP A 586 19.47 -12.55 -17.98
CA ASP A 586 19.91 -13.80 -17.36
C ASP A 586 18.94 -14.97 -17.66
N ILE A 587 18.01 -14.79 -18.59
CA ILE A 587 17.10 -15.84 -19.07
C ILE A 587 17.59 -16.39 -20.41
N LYS A 588 17.87 -17.70 -20.47
CA LYS A 588 18.25 -18.41 -21.69
C LYS A 588 17.21 -19.45 -22.03
N VAL A 589 16.42 -19.17 -23.08
CA VAL A 589 15.40 -20.09 -23.61
C VAL A 589 15.85 -20.69 -24.94
N THR A 590 15.90 -22.02 -24.97
CA THR A 590 16.08 -22.82 -26.19
C THR A 590 14.79 -23.58 -26.46
N VAL A 591 14.27 -23.49 -27.69
CA VAL A 591 13.02 -24.14 -28.07
C VAL A 591 13.31 -25.18 -29.16
N ILE A 592 12.89 -26.41 -28.94
CA ILE A 592 13.11 -27.54 -29.85
C ILE A 592 11.76 -28.03 -30.40
N PRO A 593 11.55 -28.00 -31.71
CA PRO A 593 10.34 -28.57 -32.31
C PRO A 593 10.40 -30.09 -32.28
N VAL A 594 9.34 -30.72 -31.80
CA VAL A 594 9.17 -32.18 -31.82
C VAL A 594 7.93 -32.53 -32.63
N LYS A 595 8.04 -33.55 -33.48
CA LYS A 595 6.90 -34.18 -34.17
C LYS A 595 6.57 -35.45 -33.40
N ILE A 596 5.45 -35.42 -32.68
CA ILE A 596 4.88 -36.58 -31.97
C ILE A 596 3.60 -36.98 -32.67
#